data_AF-A0A519GJA0-F1
#
_entry.id   AF-A0A519GJA0-F1
#
_cell.length_a   1.000
_cell.length_b   1.000
_cell.length_c   1.000
_cell.angle_alpha   90.00
_cell.angle_beta   90.00
_cell.angle_gamma   90.00
#
_symmetry.space_group_name_H-M   'P 1'
#
loop_
_entity.id
_entity.type
_entity.pdbx_description
1 polymer ?
#
loop_
_entity_poly.entity_id
_entity_poly.type
_entity_poly.pdbx_seq_one_letter_code
_entity_poly.pdbx_strand_id
1 'polypeptide(L)'
;LHVPSDVIVDASMPALVRNGGKLWGADGGEDDTLAVIPDSSYAGVYQAVIDDVIANGPLDPATIGTVPNVGLMAQAAEEYGSHDKTFEIAADGVVQIVDGDGEVVIEHDVQAGDIWRATQTKYLPVVDWVRLAVSRARATGSPAVFWLDVNRAHDAQIIAKVYQALATMDTQGIEISILPPAEATRYTLARMRHGLDTISVTGNVLRDYLTDLFPILEVGTSAKMLSIVPLLAGGGLFETGAGGSAPKHVQQLVEEDYLRWDSLGEFFALAASFEHLSDYTGNAKAKVLADTLDAATGTFLENDKSPGRALGTIDNRGSHFYLALYWAQELAGQSADPELAAAFAPVAEKLAAQEEQIVAELVAVQGKPVDIGGYYHPDVEKVTAVMRPSATLNSIIDAL
;
A
#
# COMPACT_ATOMS: atom_id res chain seq x y z
N LEU A 1 11.31 -6.82 -23.70
CA LEU A 1 12.63 -6.28 -23.29
C LEU A 1 12.90 -4.88 -23.89
N HIS A 2 11.86 -4.08 -24.15
CA HIS A 2 12.00 -2.80 -24.86
C HIS A 2 12.45 -1.68 -23.92
N VAL A 3 11.85 -1.59 -22.73
CA VAL A 3 12.19 -0.59 -21.71
C VAL A 3 12.38 -1.29 -20.36
N PRO A 4 13.46 -1.01 -19.61
CA PRO A 4 13.72 -1.66 -18.32
C PRO A 4 12.61 -1.50 -17.28
N SER A 5 11.87 -0.39 -17.31
CA SER A 5 10.83 -0.04 -16.34
C SER A 5 9.42 -0.49 -16.73
N ASP A 6 9.24 -1.18 -17.85
CA ASP A 6 7.91 -1.61 -18.30
C ASP A 6 7.36 -2.77 -17.45
N VAL A 7 8.25 -3.63 -16.93
CA VAL A 7 7.90 -4.82 -16.15
C VAL A 7 8.61 -4.74 -14.81
N ILE A 8 7.86 -4.36 -13.77
CA ILE A 8 8.36 -4.18 -12.40
C ILE A 8 7.87 -5.37 -11.57
N VAL A 9 8.81 -6.06 -10.92
CA VAL A 9 8.61 -7.41 -10.36
C VAL A 9 7.50 -7.51 -9.32
N ASP A 10 7.41 -6.52 -8.43
CA ASP A 10 6.42 -6.38 -7.37
C ASP A 10 4.98 -6.33 -7.91
N ALA A 11 4.75 -5.64 -9.02
CA ALA A 11 3.44 -5.55 -9.67
C ALA A 11 3.21 -6.67 -10.70
N SER A 12 4.23 -7.07 -11.45
CA SER A 12 4.08 -8.04 -12.55
C SER A 12 3.91 -9.47 -12.05
N MET A 13 4.57 -9.87 -10.95
CA MET A 13 4.48 -11.23 -10.44
C MET A 13 3.11 -11.55 -9.82
N PRO A 14 2.47 -10.67 -9.03
CA PRO A 14 1.10 -10.89 -8.57
C PRO A 14 0.09 -10.90 -9.71
N ALA A 15 0.27 -10.02 -10.72
CA ALA A 15 -0.56 -10.02 -11.91
C ALA A 15 -0.45 -11.34 -12.69
N LEU A 16 0.76 -11.89 -12.81
CA LEU A 16 1.00 -13.21 -13.39
C LEU A 16 0.23 -14.30 -12.64
N VAL A 17 0.38 -14.37 -11.31
CA VAL A 17 -0.30 -15.38 -10.47
C VAL A 17 -1.82 -15.27 -10.62
N ARG A 18 -2.35 -14.04 -10.56
CA ARG A 18 -3.78 -13.78 -10.69
C ARG A 18 -4.34 -14.14 -12.08
N ASN A 19 -3.56 -13.97 -13.13
CA ASN A 19 -3.91 -14.37 -14.50
C ASN A 19 -3.71 -15.89 -14.75
N GLY A 20 -3.67 -16.70 -13.69
CA GLY A 20 -3.53 -18.15 -13.80
C GLY A 20 -2.14 -18.61 -14.26
N GLY A 21 -1.11 -17.79 -14.02
CA GLY A 21 0.27 -18.10 -14.40
C GLY A 21 0.59 -17.83 -15.87
N LYS A 22 -0.25 -17.04 -16.56
CA LYS A 22 -0.10 -16.73 -17.99
C LYS A 22 0.20 -15.27 -18.27
N LEU A 23 0.91 -15.02 -19.37
CA LEU A 23 1.20 -13.68 -19.92
C LEU A 23 0.90 -13.64 -21.42
N TRP A 24 0.96 -12.44 -21.98
CA TRP A 24 0.62 -12.16 -23.37
C TRP A 24 1.82 -12.37 -24.32
N GLY A 25 1.62 -13.21 -25.33
CA GLY A 25 2.54 -13.45 -26.44
C GLY A 25 2.52 -12.35 -27.51
N ALA A 26 3.43 -12.45 -28.48
CA ALA A 26 3.52 -11.50 -29.58
C ALA A 26 2.30 -11.50 -30.52
N ASP A 27 1.53 -12.58 -30.52
CA ASP A 27 0.27 -12.73 -31.25
C ASP A 27 -0.94 -12.17 -30.47
N GLY A 28 -0.74 -11.71 -29.23
CA GLY A 28 -1.78 -11.26 -28.33
C GLY A 28 -2.56 -12.40 -27.65
N GLY A 29 -2.09 -13.65 -27.73
CA GLY A 29 -2.64 -14.78 -26.97
C GLY A 29 -2.00 -14.92 -25.58
N GLU A 30 -2.65 -15.67 -24.68
CA GLU A 30 -2.10 -16.00 -23.35
C GLU A 30 -1.33 -17.32 -23.39
N ASP A 31 -0.14 -17.36 -22.77
CA ASP A 31 0.69 -18.56 -22.66
C ASP A 31 1.42 -18.64 -21.31
N ASP A 32 1.87 -19.84 -20.95
CA ASP A 32 2.69 -20.08 -19.76
C ASP A 32 4.03 -19.34 -19.89
N THR A 33 4.60 -18.92 -18.76
CA THR A 33 5.83 -18.12 -18.75
C THR A 33 6.91 -18.71 -17.85
N LEU A 34 8.16 -18.53 -18.27
CA LEU A 34 9.30 -18.64 -17.38
C LEU A 34 9.60 -17.24 -16.80
N ALA A 35 9.11 -16.97 -15.59
CA ALA A 35 9.35 -15.71 -14.90
C ALA A 35 10.78 -15.68 -14.33
N VAL A 36 11.72 -15.08 -15.07
CA VAL A 36 13.13 -15.01 -14.67
C VAL A 36 13.34 -13.92 -13.61
N ILE A 37 13.66 -14.32 -12.38
CA ILE A 37 14.15 -13.45 -11.31
C ILE A 37 15.58 -13.90 -11.00
N PRO A 38 16.62 -13.16 -11.44
CA PRO A 38 17.99 -13.66 -11.41
C PRO A 38 18.54 -13.91 -10.01
N ASP A 39 18.31 -12.97 -9.08
CA ASP A 39 18.77 -13.10 -7.70
C ASP A 39 17.83 -13.98 -6.87
N SER A 40 18.40 -14.88 -6.08
CA SER A 40 17.64 -15.88 -5.33
C SER A 40 17.13 -15.40 -3.97
N SER A 41 17.45 -14.18 -3.52
CA SER A 41 17.06 -13.69 -2.18
C SER A 41 15.56 -13.71 -1.97
N TYR A 42 14.79 -13.40 -3.01
CA TYR A 42 13.33 -13.22 -2.93
C TYR A 42 12.54 -14.07 -3.93
N ALA A 43 13.19 -14.63 -4.96
CA ALA A 43 12.51 -15.42 -6.00
C ALA A 43 11.69 -16.60 -5.43
N GLY A 44 12.18 -17.21 -4.34
CA GLY A 44 11.52 -18.33 -3.66
C GLY A 44 10.15 -17.99 -3.07
N VAL A 45 9.85 -16.71 -2.78
CA VAL A 45 8.53 -16.27 -2.32
C VAL A 45 7.50 -16.49 -3.43
N TYR A 46 7.77 -15.98 -4.63
CA TYR A 46 6.84 -16.14 -5.76
C TYR A 46 6.71 -17.60 -6.19
N GLN A 47 7.82 -18.36 -6.18
CA GLN A 47 7.75 -19.78 -6.49
C GLN A 47 6.83 -20.53 -5.50
N ALA A 48 6.92 -20.21 -4.20
CA ALA A 48 6.05 -20.83 -3.20
C ALA A 48 4.56 -20.52 -3.42
N VAL A 49 4.22 -19.29 -3.86
CA VAL A 49 2.85 -18.93 -4.24
C VAL A 49 2.39 -19.71 -5.48
N ILE A 50 3.23 -19.79 -6.51
CA ILE A 50 2.93 -20.51 -7.75
C ILE A 50 2.70 -22.00 -7.45
N ASP A 51 3.58 -22.63 -6.68
CA ASP A 51 3.46 -24.02 -6.29
C ASP A 51 2.17 -24.28 -5.50
N ASP A 52 1.81 -23.38 -4.59
CA ASP A 52 0.58 -23.46 -3.80
C ASP A 52 -0.68 -23.34 -4.68
N VAL A 53 -0.72 -22.39 -5.61
CA VAL A 53 -1.86 -22.23 -6.54
C VAL A 53 -1.97 -23.41 -7.50
N ILE A 54 -0.86 -23.99 -7.96
CA ILE A 54 -0.86 -25.22 -8.76
C ILE A 54 -1.43 -26.40 -7.95
N ALA A 55 -1.03 -26.54 -6.69
CA ALA A 55 -1.44 -27.65 -5.84
C ALA A 55 -2.89 -27.55 -5.36
N ASN A 56 -3.33 -26.34 -5.00
CA ASN A 56 -4.58 -26.10 -4.26
C ASN A 56 -5.63 -25.31 -5.05
N GLY A 57 -5.31 -24.88 -6.28
CA GLY A 57 -6.14 -23.99 -7.08
C GLY A 57 -6.01 -22.52 -6.66
N PRO A 58 -6.69 -21.60 -7.39
CA PRO A 58 -6.66 -20.17 -7.06
C PRO A 58 -7.22 -19.92 -5.65
N LEU A 59 -6.76 -18.84 -5.03
CA LEU A 59 -7.33 -18.35 -3.78
C LEU A 59 -8.76 -17.84 -4.03
N ASP A 60 -9.64 -18.00 -3.03
CA ASP A 60 -11.01 -17.49 -3.05
C ASP A 60 -11.12 -16.24 -2.16
N PRO A 61 -11.18 -15.02 -2.75
CA PRO A 61 -11.30 -13.76 -2.00
C PRO A 61 -12.45 -13.72 -0.99
N ALA A 62 -13.49 -14.53 -1.15
CA ALA A 62 -14.64 -14.53 -0.24
C ALA A 62 -14.37 -15.27 1.09
N THR A 63 -13.34 -16.11 1.16
CA THR A 63 -13.13 -17.02 2.31
C THR A 63 -11.71 -17.02 2.88
N ILE A 64 -10.75 -16.44 2.16
CA ILE A 64 -9.36 -16.37 2.61
C ILE A 64 -9.16 -15.34 3.74
N GLY A 65 -8.12 -15.58 4.55
CA GLY A 65 -7.63 -14.60 5.54
C GLY A 65 -6.83 -13.48 4.88
N THR A 66 -6.26 -12.59 5.70
CA THR A 66 -5.45 -11.46 5.22
C THR A 66 -3.99 -11.53 5.70
N VAL A 67 -3.09 -10.93 4.92
CA VAL A 67 -1.65 -10.87 5.21
C VAL A 67 -1.17 -9.41 5.25
N PRO A 68 -1.32 -8.72 6.40
CA PRO A 68 -0.71 -7.41 6.59
C PRO A 68 0.83 -7.49 6.65
N ASN A 69 1.50 -6.36 6.41
CA ASN A 69 2.95 -6.24 6.48
C ASN A 69 3.43 -5.21 7.52
N VAL A 70 4.51 -5.55 8.22
CA VAL A 70 5.32 -4.63 9.03
C VAL A 70 6.73 -4.61 8.45
N GLY A 71 7.05 -3.54 7.72
CA GLY A 71 8.28 -3.43 6.94
C GLY A 71 9.38 -2.59 7.59
N LEU A 72 10.61 -3.07 7.55
CA LEU A 72 11.80 -2.31 7.94
C LEU A 72 12.24 -1.41 6.78
N MET A 73 12.02 -0.09 6.89
CA MET A 73 12.39 0.85 5.82
C MET A 73 13.10 2.13 6.28
N ALA A 74 13.02 2.45 7.58
CA ALA A 74 13.50 3.74 8.09
C ALA A 74 14.99 3.97 7.81
N GLN A 75 15.32 5.20 7.39
CA GLN A 75 16.68 5.66 7.07
C GLN A 75 17.33 4.90 5.89
N ALA A 76 16.54 4.60 4.86
CA ALA A 76 16.95 3.86 3.67
C ALA A 76 17.62 2.53 4.03
N ALA A 77 16.90 1.72 4.81
CA ALA A 77 17.38 0.42 5.26
C ALA A 77 17.64 -0.50 4.07
N GLU A 78 18.69 -1.32 4.20
CA GLU A 78 19.01 -2.43 3.31
C GLU A 78 19.28 -1.98 1.86
N GLU A 79 18.65 -2.59 0.86
CA GLU A 79 18.89 -2.34 -0.56
C GLU A 79 18.53 -0.91 -1.00
N TYR A 80 17.55 -0.27 -0.38
CA TYR A 80 17.06 1.06 -0.79
C TYR A 80 18.06 2.18 -0.45
N GLY A 81 19.06 1.87 0.38
CA GLY A 81 20.17 2.77 0.67
C GLY A 81 21.46 2.42 -0.06
N SER A 82 21.46 1.50 -1.03
CA SER A 82 22.68 0.91 -1.60
C SER A 82 23.16 1.54 -2.91
N HIS A 83 22.40 2.47 -3.50
CA HIS A 83 22.66 3.00 -4.84
C HIS A 83 24.05 3.65 -4.98
N ASP A 84 24.45 4.44 -4.00
CA ASP A 84 25.77 5.10 -3.92
C ASP A 84 26.92 4.14 -3.52
N LYS A 85 26.59 2.88 -3.26
CA LYS A 85 27.50 1.79 -2.85
C LYS A 85 27.42 0.58 -3.78
N THR A 86 26.96 0.80 -5.02
CA THR A 86 26.87 -0.22 -6.06
C THR A 86 27.83 0.12 -7.19
N PHE A 87 28.66 -0.84 -7.59
CA PHE A 87 29.70 -0.64 -8.59
C PHE A 87 29.69 -1.78 -9.60
N GLU A 88 29.78 -1.44 -10.89
CA GLU A 88 30.19 -2.38 -11.92
C GLU A 88 31.72 -2.50 -11.87
N ILE A 89 32.22 -3.71 -11.68
CA ILE A 89 33.64 -3.98 -11.50
C ILE A 89 34.36 -3.87 -12.84
N ALA A 90 35.37 -3.03 -12.92
CA ALA A 90 36.08 -2.76 -14.17
C ALA A 90 37.19 -3.79 -14.48
N ALA A 91 37.70 -4.51 -13.48
CA ALA A 91 38.80 -5.45 -13.61
C ALA A 91 38.77 -6.50 -12.49
N ASP A 92 39.30 -7.69 -12.79
CA ASP A 92 39.45 -8.79 -11.82
C ASP A 92 40.28 -8.36 -10.61
N GLY A 93 39.92 -8.85 -9.43
CA GLY A 93 40.63 -8.55 -8.19
C GLY A 93 39.78 -8.83 -6.96
N VAL A 94 39.93 -7.97 -5.94
CA VAL A 94 39.20 -8.06 -4.68
C VAL A 94 38.54 -6.72 -4.34
N VAL A 95 37.34 -6.76 -3.77
CA VAL A 95 36.72 -5.61 -3.12
C VAL A 95 36.76 -5.80 -1.61
N GLN A 96 37.31 -4.83 -0.91
CA GLN A 96 37.43 -4.82 0.54
C GLN A 96 36.65 -3.66 1.15
N ILE A 97 35.99 -3.92 2.28
CA ILE A 97 35.53 -2.89 3.21
C ILE A 97 36.53 -2.87 4.37
N VAL A 98 37.11 -1.70 4.62
CA VAL A 98 38.13 -1.47 5.65
C VAL A 98 37.59 -0.48 6.67
N ASP A 99 37.76 -0.76 7.95
CA ASP A 99 37.31 0.14 9.02
C ASP A 99 38.27 1.32 9.25
N GLY A 100 37.96 2.15 10.26
CA GLY A 100 38.76 3.33 10.59
C GLY A 100 40.16 3.04 11.14
N ASP A 101 40.39 1.81 11.62
CA ASP A 101 41.68 1.35 12.16
C ASP A 101 42.52 0.63 11.09
N GLY A 102 41.98 0.42 9.88
CA GLY A 102 42.65 -0.23 8.76
C GLY A 102 42.41 -1.74 8.69
N GLU A 103 41.51 -2.29 9.50
CA GLU A 103 41.17 -3.72 9.50
C GLU A 103 40.17 -4.03 8.37
N VAL A 104 40.42 -5.11 7.64
CA VAL A 104 39.49 -5.60 6.59
C VAL A 104 38.32 -6.30 7.27
N VAL A 105 37.12 -5.76 7.13
CA VAL A 105 35.90 -6.30 7.75
C VAL A 105 35.08 -7.18 6.82
N ILE A 106 35.13 -6.91 5.50
CA ILE A 106 34.47 -7.69 4.45
C ILE A 106 35.39 -7.73 3.23
N GLU A 107 35.52 -8.89 2.59
CA GLU A 107 36.31 -9.08 1.37
C GLU A 107 35.55 -10.01 0.40
N HIS A 108 35.60 -9.70 -0.89
CA HIS A 108 35.08 -10.55 -1.96
C HIS A 108 36.06 -10.58 -3.13
N ASP A 109 36.30 -11.78 -3.68
CA ASP A 109 36.88 -11.92 -5.02
C ASP A 109 35.85 -11.44 -6.06
N VAL A 110 36.31 -10.67 -7.04
CA VAL A 110 35.47 -10.10 -8.10
C VAL A 110 36.13 -10.20 -9.46
N GLN A 111 35.30 -10.23 -10.51
CA GLN A 111 35.72 -10.23 -11.91
C GLN A 111 35.19 -9.00 -12.65
N ALA A 112 35.83 -8.64 -13.76
CA ALA A 112 35.34 -7.58 -14.62
C ALA A 112 33.91 -7.87 -15.11
N GLY A 113 33.01 -6.90 -14.95
CA GLY A 113 31.58 -7.01 -15.27
C GLY A 113 30.69 -7.46 -14.11
N ASP A 114 31.27 -7.89 -12.98
CA ASP A 114 30.48 -8.17 -11.77
C ASP A 114 29.82 -6.89 -11.24
N ILE A 115 28.65 -7.05 -10.61
CA ILE A 115 28.00 -5.97 -9.87
C ILE A 115 28.24 -6.21 -8.38
N TRP A 116 29.12 -5.42 -7.78
CA TRP A 116 29.37 -5.45 -6.34
C TRP A 116 28.53 -4.39 -5.62
N ARG A 117 27.99 -4.72 -4.45
CA ARG A 117 27.11 -3.84 -3.69
C ARG A 117 27.26 -3.99 -2.19
N ALA A 118 27.18 -2.88 -1.46
CA ALA A 118 27.03 -2.86 -0.01
C ALA A 118 25.69 -2.22 0.44
N THR A 119 25.09 -2.81 1.48
CA THR A 119 23.87 -2.32 2.14
C THR A 119 24.16 -1.94 3.59
N GLN A 120 23.25 -1.16 4.20
CA GLN A 120 23.37 -0.81 5.62
C GLN A 120 22.00 -0.75 6.28
N THR A 121 21.95 -1.15 7.55
CA THR A 121 20.75 -1.07 8.38
C THR A 121 21.17 -0.66 9.78
N LYS A 122 20.53 0.40 10.31
CA LYS A 122 20.86 0.94 11.63
C LYS A 122 20.08 0.22 12.71
N TYR A 123 20.66 0.14 13.90
CA TYR A 123 20.07 -0.60 15.02
C TYR A 123 18.73 -0.01 15.49
N LEU A 124 18.61 1.32 15.61
CA LEU A 124 17.38 1.96 16.08
C LEU A 124 16.16 1.66 15.17
N PRO A 125 16.25 1.75 13.83
CA PRO A 125 15.23 1.24 12.92
C PRO A 125 14.81 -0.21 13.18
N VAL A 126 15.76 -1.12 13.47
CA VAL A 126 15.44 -2.53 13.75
C VAL A 126 14.64 -2.67 15.05
N VAL A 127 15.02 -1.95 16.12
CA VAL A 127 14.29 -2.00 17.40
C VAL A 127 12.86 -1.46 17.23
N ASP A 128 12.69 -0.37 16.50
CA ASP A 128 11.37 0.21 16.25
C ASP A 128 10.49 -0.71 15.38
N TRP A 129 11.08 -1.33 14.36
CA TRP A 129 10.41 -2.34 13.53
C TRP A 129 9.91 -3.54 14.35
N VAL A 130 10.72 -4.06 15.27
CA VAL A 130 10.30 -5.14 16.19
C VAL A 130 9.20 -4.67 17.14
N ARG A 131 9.30 -3.44 17.68
CA ARG A 131 8.27 -2.84 18.54
C ARG A 131 6.94 -2.74 17.80
N LEU A 132 6.95 -2.31 16.54
CA LEU A 132 5.77 -2.21 15.71
C LEU A 132 5.15 -3.60 15.45
N ALA A 133 5.96 -4.61 15.14
CA ALA A 133 5.49 -5.98 14.96
C ALA A 133 4.78 -6.53 16.21
N VAL A 134 5.39 -6.35 17.39
CA VAL A 134 4.81 -6.72 18.69
C VAL A 134 3.49 -5.99 18.94
N SER A 135 3.44 -4.68 18.66
CA SER A 135 2.23 -3.88 18.82
C SER A 135 1.10 -4.34 17.89
N ARG A 136 1.41 -4.66 16.64
CA ARG A 136 0.40 -5.14 15.67
C ARG A 136 -0.10 -6.53 16.02
N ALA A 137 0.79 -7.46 16.35
CA ALA A 137 0.41 -8.81 16.79
C ALA A 137 -0.50 -8.77 18.03
N ARG A 138 -0.22 -7.87 18.98
CA ARG A 138 -1.07 -7.66 20.15
C ARG A 138 -2.43 -7.07 19.81
N ALA A 139 -2.47 -6.08 18.92
CA ALA A 139 -3.70 -5.39 18.55
C ALA A 139 -4.66 -6.30 17.77
N THR A 140 -4.14 -7.17 16.89
CA THR A 140 -4.98 -8.02 16.03
C THR A 140 -5.17 -9.44 16.58
N GLY A 141 -4.28 -9.91 17.47
CA GLY A 141 -4.23 -11.31 17.91
C GLY A 141 -3.69 -12.28 16.85
N SER A 142 -3.28 -11.79 15.68
CA SER A 142 -2.70 -12.60 14.61
C SER A 142 -1.24 -12.95 14.92
N PRO A 143 -0.74 -14.13 14.52
CA PRO A 143 0.68 -14.44 14.64
C PRO A 143 1.52 -13.51 13.75
N ALA A 144 2.67 -13.09 14.28
CA ALA A 144 3.68 -12.33 13.55
C ALA A 144 4.85 -13.24 13.14
N VAL A 145 5.14 -13.29 11.85
CA VAL A 145 6.22 -14.09 11.29
C VAL A 145 7.30 -13.14 10.78
N PHE A 146 8.52 -13.25 11.29
CA PHE A 146 9.70 -12.57 10.74
C PHE A 146 10.26 -13.38 9.57
N TRP A 147 10.33 -12.78 8.38
CA TRP A 147 10.75 -13.46 7.15
C TRP A 147 12.25 -13.25 6.97
N LEU A 148 13.04 -14.09 7.64
CA LEU A 148 14.49 -13.97 7.72
C LEU A 148 15.12 -15.35 7.50
N ASP A 149 16.04 -15.44 6.55
CA ASP A 149 16.80 -16.67 6.30
C ASP A 149 18.14 -16.64 7.03
N VAL A 150 18.30 -17.49 8.05
CA VAL A 150 19.55 -17.60 8.81
C VAL A 150 20.78 -17.91 7.93
N ASN A 151 20.59 -18.44 6.73
CA ASN A 151 21.68 -18.72 5.78
C ASN A 151 22.13 -17.47 4.99
N ARG A 152 21.37 -16.37 5.03
CA ARG A 152 21.82 -15.06 4.54
C ARG A 152 22.56 -14.35 5.67
N ALA A 153 23.83 -13.99 5.44
CA ALA A 153 24.67 -13.36 6.45
C ALA A 153 24.05 -12.07 7.03
N HIS A 154 23.37 -11.29 6.19
CA HIS A 154 22.60 -10.11 6.61
C HIS A 154 21.45 -10.49 7.55
N ASP A 155 20.54 -11.37 7.11
CA ASP A 155 19.39 -11.80 7.90
C ASP A 155 19.82 -12.46 9.23
N ALA A 156 20.91 -13.22 9.26
CA ALA A 156 21.46 -13.78 10.50
C ALA A 156 21.80 -12.69 11.54
N GLN A 157 22.37 -11.56 11.09
CA GLN A 157 22.62 -10.41 11.97
C GLN A 157 21.31 -9.73 12.39
N ILE A 158 20.33 -9.58 11.48
CA ILE A 158 19.01 -9.04 11.80
C ILE A 158 18.30 -9.92 12.84
N ILE A 159 18.31 -11.25 12.68
CA ILE A 159 17.75 -12.21 13.64
C ILE A 159 18.34 -12.00 15.04
N ALA A 160 19.66 -11.84 15.15
CA ALA A 160 20.31 -11.55 16.43
C ALA A 160 19.79 -10.25 17.06
N LYS A 161 19.56 -9.21 16.25
CA LYS A 161 18.99 -7.92 16.72
C LYS A 161 17.50 -8.02 17.06
N VAL A 162 16.73 -8.84 16.35
CA VAL A 162 15.33 -9.15 16.68
C VAL A 162 15.27 -9.78 18.08
N TYR A 163 16.08 -10.80 18.36
CA TYR A 163 16.12 -11.41 19.70
C TYR A 163 16.54 -10.41 20.79
N GLN A 164 17.52 -9.55 20.52
CA GLN A 164 17.93 -8.49 21.45
C GLN A 164 16.79 -7.52 21.78
N ALA A 165 16.03 -7.09 20.77
CA ALA A 165 14.89 -6.19 20.95
C ALA A 165 13.74 -6.88 21.72
N LEU A 166 13.35 -8.09 21.30
CA LEU A 166 12.28 -8.87 21.93
C LEU A 166 12.54 -9.16 23.41
N ALA A 167 13.80 -9.36 23.81
CA ALA A 167 14.16 -9.59 25.22
C ALA A 167 13.80 -8.44 26.16
N THR A 168 13.51 -7.25 25.63
CA THR A 168 13.15 -6.04 26.41
C THR A 168 11.67 -5.66 26.28
N MET A 169 10.88 -6.46 25.56
CA MET A 169 9.47 -6.19 25.27
C MET A 169 8.56 -7.20 25.96
N ASP A 170 7.34 -6.79 26.30
CA ASP A 170 6.31 -7.72 26.73
C ASP A 170 5.74 -8.46 25.51
N THR A 171 6.04 -9.76 25.41
CA THR A 171 5.54 -10.65 24.36
C THR A 171 4.54 -11.68 24.91
N GLN A 172 3.99 -11.46 26.12
CA GLN A 172 2.99 -12.38 26.67
C GLN A 172 1.71 -12.36 25.81
N GLY A 173 1.23 -13.55 25.44
CA GLY A 173 -0.03 -13.71 24.72
C GLY A 173 0.01 -13.42 23.22
N ILE A 174 1.21 -13.18 22.65
CA ILE A 174 1.38 -13.05 21.19
C ILE A 174 2.23 -14.21 20.64
N GLU A 175 1.92 -14.64 19.42
CA GLU A 175 2.68 -15.66 18.70
C GLU A 175 3.66 -14.98 17.75
N ILE A 176 4.96 -15.23 17.96
CA ILE A 176 6.04 -14.74 17.10
C ILE A 176 6.87 -15.92 16.62
N SER A 177 7.15 -15.97 15.32
CA SER A 177 8.05 -16.94 14.71
C SER A 177 9.04 -16.27 13.76
N ILE A 178 10.14 -16.96 13.46
CA ILE A 178 11.12 -16.53 12.45
C ILE A 178 11.25 -17.68 11.46
N LEU A 179 10.96 -17.42 10.18
CA LEU A 179 10.98 -18.42 9.11
C LEU A 179 11.71 -17.86 7.88
N PRO A 180 12.46 -18.68 7.12
CA PRO A 180 12.99 -18.28 5.82
C PRO A 180 11.85 -17.85 4.87
N PRO A 181 12.06 -16.87 3.96
CA PRO A 181 10.98 -16.27 3.18
C PRO A 181 10.06 -17.25 2.45
N ALA A 182 10.60 -18.30 1.81
CA ALA A 182 9.79 -19.31 1.13
C ALA A 182 8.92 -20.13 2.10
N GLU A 183 9.45 -20.50 3.28
CA GLU A 183 8.68 -21.23 4.30
C GLU A 183 7.65 -20.33 4.98
N ALA A 184 8.01 -19.07 5.24
CA ALA A 184 7.08 -18.07 5.76
C ALA A 184 5.91 -17.87 4.80
N THR A 185 6.17 -17.87 3.49
CA THR A 185 5.14 -17.81 2.44
C THR A 185 4.21 -19.02 2.51
N ARG A 186 4.77 -20.24 2.58
CA ARG A 186 3.95 -21.48 2.68
C ARG A 186 3.10 -21.53 3.95
N TYR A 187 3.69 -21.18 5.10
CA TYR A 187 2.97 -21.08 6.37
C TYR A 187 1.80 -20.10 6.26
N THR A 188 2.07 -18.93 5.67
CA THR A 188 1.08 -17.87 5.49
C THR A 188 -0.05 -18.29 4.57
N LEU A 189 0.25 -18.87 3.40
CA LEU A 189 -0.76 -19.34 2.44
C LEU A 189 -1.62 -20.46 3.03
N ALA A 190 -1.01 -21.41 3.76
CA ALA A 190 -1.75 -22.48 4.43
C ALA A 190 -2.78 -21.92 5.43
N ARG A 191 -2.40 -20.93 6.23
CA ARG A 191 -3.32 -20.23 7.16
C ARG A 191 -4.37 -19.43 6.41
N MET A 192 -3.96 -18.66 5.41
CA MET A 192 -4.80 -17.81 4.60
C MET A 192 -5.94 -18.60 3.95
N ARG A 193 -5.67 -19.80 3.42
CA ARG A 193 -6.69 -20.71 2.85
C ARG A 193 -7.72 -21.21 3.87
N HIS A 194 -7.42 -21.12 5.16
CA HIS A 194 -8.34 -21.46 6.24
C HIS A 194 -9.03 -20.22 6.85
N GLY A 195 -8.99 -19.07 6.18
CA GLY A 195 -9.59 -17.83 6.69
C GLY A 195 -8.82 -17.22 7.87
N LEU A 196 -7.54 -17.58 8.05
CA LEU A 196 -6.73 -17.13 9.18
C LEU A 196 -5.66 -16.13 8.75
N ASP A 197 -5.52 -15.07 9.53
CA ASP A 197 -4.59 -13.98 9.24
C ASP A 197 -3.17 -14.28 9.71
N THR A 198 -2.18 -13.67 9.06
CA THR A 198 -0.77 -13.75 9.45
C THR A 198 -0.08 -12.42 9.18
N ILE A 199 0.56 -11.82 10.19
CA ILE A 199 1.36 -10.61 9.98
C ILE A 199 2.72 -11.01 9.42
N SER A 200 3.04 -10.53 8.23
CA SER A 200 4.38 -10.62 7.65
C SER A 200 5.27 -9.50 8.21
N VAL A 201 6.41 -9.85 8.79
CA VAL A 201 7.36 -8.89 9.38
C VAL A 201 8.66 -9.01 8.60
N THR A 202 8.95 -8.05 7.74
CA THR A 202 9.95 -8.22 6.68
C THR A 202 10.94 -7.07 6.57
N GLY A 203 12.06 -7.33 5.88
CA GLY A 203 12.95 -6.30 5.36
C GLY A 203 12.29 -5.41 4.29
N ASN A 204 13.03 -4.43 3.77
CA ASN A 204 12.55 -3.36 2.93
C ASN A 204 12.07 -3.84 1.55
N VAL A 205 12.82 -4.72 0.89
CA VAL A 205 12.42 -5.27 -0.42
C VAL A 205 11.16 -6.13 -0.30
N LEU A 206 11.12 -7.02 0.69
CA LEU A 206 9.94 -7.87 0.91
C LEU A 206 8.73 -7.08 1.39
N ARG A 207 8.91 -5.95 2.10
CA ARG A 207 7.79 -5.03 2.37
C ARG A 207 7.13 -4.65 1.05
N ASP A 208 7.92 -4.16 0.10
CA ASP A 208 7.43 -3.74 -1.22
C ASP A 208 6.69 -4.88 -1.93
N TYR A 209 7.34 -6.04 -2.04
CA TYR A 209 6.79 -7.18 -2.78
C TYR A 209 5.51 -7.71 -2.17
N LEU A 210 5.45 -7.82 -0.84
CA LEU A 210 4.31 -8.43 -0.15
C LEU A 210 3.11 -7.48 -0.07
N THR A 211 3.35 -6.16 -0.02
CA THR A 211 2.28 -5.15 -0.05
C THR A 211 1.64 -4.97 -1.43
N ASP A 212 2.25 -5.49 -2.51
CA ASP A 212 1.56 -5.71 -3.78
C ASP A 212 0.95 -7.11 -3.88
N LEU A 213 1.74 -8.14 -3.54
CA LEU A 213 1.36 -9.54 -3.73
C LEU A 213 0.05 -9.90 -3.04
N PHE A 214 -0.02 -9.77 -1.72
CA PHE A 214 -1.20 -10.23 -0.99
C PHE A 214 -2.44 -9.36 -1.27
N PRO A 215 -2.36 -8.02 -1.31
CA PRO A 215 -3.51 -7.19 -1.67
C PRO A 215 -4.07 -7.46 -3.08
N ILE A 216 -3.21 -7.73 -4.06
CA ILE A 216 -3.66 -8.11 -5.41
C ILE A 216 -4.38 -9.47 -5.40
N LEU A 217 -3.96 -10.40 -4.55
CA LEU A 217 -4.62 -11.71 -4.40
C LEU A 217 -5.91 -11.63 -3.56
N GLU A 218 -5.95 -10.76 -2.55
CA GLU A 218 -7.07 -10.58 -1.62
C GLU A 218 -8.19 -9.74 -2.22
N VAL A 219 -7.87 -8.54 -2.70
CA VAL A 219 -8.87 -7.54 -3.12
C VAL A 219 -8.70 -7.10 -4.57
N GLY A 220 -7.77 -7.71 -5.30
CA GLY A 220 -7.58 -7.48 -6.72
C GLY A 220 -6.85 -6.19 -7.08
N THR A 221 -6.29 -5.47 -6.11
CA THR A 221 -5.53 -4.24 -6.31
C THR A 221 -4.72 -3.90 -5.04
N SER A 222 -3.54 -3.32 -5.20
CA SER A 222 -2.74 -2.77 -4.10
C SER A 222 -3.06 -1.30 -3.79
N ALA A 223 -3.96 -0.67 -4.55
CA ALA A 223 -4.39 0.71 -4.33
C ALA A 223 -5.36 0.86 -3.14
N LYS A 224 -5.93 -0.23 -2.64
CA LYS A 224 -6.95 -0.24 -1.56
C LYS A 224 -6.34 -0.73 -0.24
N MET A 225 -5.30 -0.05 0.22
CA MET A 225 -4.52 -0.47 1.38
C MET A 225 -4.34 0.68 2.35
N LEU A 226 -4.31 0.36 3.64
CA LEU A 226 -3.88 1.28 4.68
C LEU A 226 -2.34 1.20 4.83
N SER A 227 -1.63 2.25 4.45
CA SER A 227 -0.16 2.35 4.60
C SER A 227 0.18 3.42 5.64
N ILE A 228 0.53 2.97 6.85
CA ILE A 228 0.88 3.84 7.98
C ILE A 228 2.36 3.73 8.26
N VAL A 229 3.01 4.87 8.37
CA VAL A 229 4.42 5.04 8.72
C VAL A 229 4.52 5.78 10.05
N PRO A 230 4.63 5.07 11.18
CA PRO A 230 4.95 5.68 12.46
C PRO A 230 6.34 6.30 12.39
N LEU A 231 6.43 7.63 12.46
CA LEU A 231 7.71 8.32 12.37
C LEU A 231 8.49 8.11 13.67
N LEU A 232 9.81 7.92 13.55
CA LEU A 232 10.70 7.74 14.73
C LEU A 232 10.61 8.90 15.74
N ALA A 233 10.23 10.10 15.29
CA ALA A 233 10.06 11.28 16.13
C ALA A 233 8.67 11.37 16.82
N GLY A 234 7.80 10.37 16.63
CA GLY A 234 6.48 10.28 17.26
C GLY A 234 5.30 10.80 16.43
N GLY A 235 5.52 11.35 15.24
CA GLY A 235 4.45 11.70 14.30
C GLY A 235 3.98 10.50 13.47
N GLY A 236 3.00 10.73 12.59
CA GLY A 236 2.51 9.74 11.62
C GLY A 236 2.59 10.26 10.19
N LEU A 237 2.98 9.38 9.27
CA LEU A 237 2.82 9.58 7.83
C LEU A 237 1.85 8.51 7.32
N PHE A 238 0.87 8.92 6.51
CA PHE A 238 -0.22 8.07 6.03
C PHE A 238 -0.21 8.10 4.51
N GLU A 239 0.30 7.05 3.89
CA GLU A 239 0.33 6.92 2.44
C GLU A 239 -1.02 6.38 1.96
N THR A 240 -1.55 7.00 0.90
CA THR A 240 -2.90 6.71 0.40
C THR A 240 -2.96 5.46 -0.50
N GLY A 241 -1.83 4.78 -0.71
CA GLY A 241 -1.71 3.59 -1.55
C GLY A 241 -0.25 3.32 -1.92
N ALA A 242 0.04 2.10 -2.39
CA ALA A 242 1.39 1.69 -2.77
C ALA A 242 1.68 1.84 -4.29
N GLY A 243 0.67 2.13 -5.09
CA GLY A 243 0.79 2.24 -6.55
C GLY A 243 1.32 3.58 -7.08
N GLY A 244 1.54 3.64 -8.40
CA GLY A 244 1.93 4.88 -9.10
C GLY A 244 0.76 5.82 -9.41
N SER A 245 1.06 6.99 -10.01
CA SER A 245 0.08 8.06 -10.31
C SER A 245 -0.79 7.86 -11.56
N ALA A 246 -0.86 6.63 -12.09
CA ALA A 246 -1.76 6.20 -13.17
C ALA A 246 -1.89 7.16 -14.39
N PRO A 247 -0.85 7.32 -15.24
CA PRO A 247 -0.87 8.24 -16.38
C PRO A 247 -2.01 8.01 -17.38
N LYS A 248 -2.49 6.76 -17.52
CA LYS A 248 -3.63 6.40 -18.37
C LYS A 248 -4.98 6.95 -17.86
N HIS A 249 -5.06 7.36 -16.59
CA HIS A 249 -6.25 8.01 -16.04
C HIS A 249 -6.31 9.47 -16.48
N VAL A 250 -5.17 10.16 -16.47
CA VAL A 250 -5.06 11.54 -16.97
C VAL A 250 -5.37 11.62 -18.47
N GLN A 251 -4.93 10.62 -19.26
CA GLN A 251 -5.29 10.53 -20.68
C GLN A 251 -6.81 10.49 -20.88
N GLN A 252 -7.51 9.62 -20.13
CA GLN A 252 -8.97 9.54 -20.22
C GLN A 252 -9.65 10.84 -19.75
N LEU A 253 -9.14 11.47 -18.68
CA LEU A 253 -9.64 12.75 -18.23
C LEU A 253 -9.55 13.79 -19.35
N VAL A 254 -8.39 13.94 -19.99
CA VAL A 254 -8.19 14.93 -21.06
C VAL A 254 -9.02 14.64 -22.30
N GLU A 255 -9.17 13.37 -22.68
CA GLU A 255 -9.88 12.95 -23.89
C GLU A 255 -11.41 12.96 -23.74
N GLU A 256 -11.91 12.57 -22.56
CA GLU A 256 -13.32 12.24 -22.35
C GLU A 256 -13.91 12.83 -21.06
N ASP A 257 -13.19 13.69 -20.34
CA ASP A 257 -13.59 14.26 -19.04
C ASP A 257 -14.13 13.22 -18.06
N TYR A 258 -13.40 12.11 -17.91
CA TYR A 258 -13.76 11.01 -17.02
C TYR A 258 -12.53 10.54 -16.24
N LEU A 259 -12.60 10.60 -14.91
CA LEU A 259 -11.50 10.19 -14.04
C LEU A 259 -11.85 8.91 -13.27
N ARG A 260 -11.31 7.77 -13.71
CA ARG A 260 -11.50 6.46 -13.07
C ARG A 260 -10.53 6.16 -11.90
N TRP A 261 -9.88 7.19 -11.36
CA TRP A 261 -9.01 7.03 -10.18
C TRP A 261 -9.87 6.75 -8.94
N ASP A 262 -9.53 5.69 -8.20
CA ASP A 262 -10.22 5.30 -6.98
C ASP A 262 -9.52 5.91 -5.76
N SER A 263 -10.19 6.85 -5.09
CA SER A 263 -9.67 7.56 -3.91
C SER A 263 -9.88 6.82 -2.60
N LEU A 264 -10.32 5.55 -2.61
CA LEU A 264 -10.59 4.80 -1.38
C LEU A 264 -9.41 4.78 -0.38
N GLY A 265 -8.18 4.66 -0.88
CA GLY A 265 -7.00 4.72 -0.03
C GLY A 265 -6.74 6.09 0.60
N GLU A 266 -7.19 7.18 -0.03
CA GLU A 266 -7.16 8.52 0.56
C GLU A 266 -8.14 8.60 1.75
N PHE A 267 -9.30 7.95 1.64
CA PHE A 267 -10.31 7.93 2.69
C PHE A 267 -9.82 7.16 3.92
N PHE A 268 -9.22 5.98 3.71
CA PHE A 268 -8.60 5.20 4.78
C PHE A 268 -7.42 5.94 5.44
N ALA A 269 -6.56 6.57 4.66
CA ALA A 269 -5.43 7.34 5.19
C ALA A 269 -5.90 8.55 6.03
N LEU A 270 -6.97 9.23 5.60
CA LEU A 270 -7.54 10.36 6.32
C LEU A 270 -8.17 9.94 7.66
N ALA A 271 -8.90 8.82 7.70
CA ALA A 271 -9.45 8.28 8.94
C ALA A 271 -8.35 7.92 9.94
N ALA A 272 -7.32 7.19 9.49
CA ALA A 272 -6.16 6.86 10.31
C ALA A 272 -5.37 8.10 10.77
N SER A 273 -5.31 9.15 9.94
CA SER A 273 -4.70 10.43 10.32
C SER A 273 -5.48 11.13 11.44
N PHE A 274 -6.81 11.10 11.42
CA PHE A 274 -7.63 11.65 12.50
C PHE A 274 -7.53 10.83 13.78
N GLU A 275 -7.49 9.50 13.67
CA GLU A 275 -7.28 8.61 14.81
C GLU A 275 -5.93 8.90 15.49
N HIS A 276 -4.86 9.00 14.71
CA HIS A 276 -3.54 9.37 15.23
C HIS A 276 -3.53 10.75 15.90
N LEU A 277 -4.19 11.75 15.30
CA LEU A 277 -4.32 13.07 15.91
C LEU A 277 -5.06 13.00 17.25
N SER A 278 -6.13 12.22 17.32
CA SER A 278 -6.88 11.97 18.56
C SER A 278 -5.98 11.34 19.62
N ASP A 279 -5.30 10.23 19.30
CA ASP A 279 -4.48 9.50 20.26
C ASP A 279 -3.27 10.30 20.75
N TYR A 280 -2.64 11.05 19.84
CA TYR A 280 -1.45 11.83 20.15
C TYR A 280 -1.75 13.10 20.96
N THR A 281 -2.88 13.76 20.69
CA THR A 281 -3.22 15.07 21.29
C THR A 281 -4.35 15.03 22.32
N GLY A 282 -5.10 13.93 22.38
CA GLY A 282 -6.35 13.84 23.13
C GLY A 282 -7.53 14.57 22.48
N ASN A 283 -7.46 14.87 21.17
CA ASN A 283 -8.52 15.60 20.47
C ASN A 283 -9.76 14.71 20.21
N ALA A 284 -10.74 14.80 21.10
CA ALA A 284 -11.97 14.02 21.02
C ALA A 284 -12.78 14.27 19.73
N LYS A 285 -12.76 15.49 19.17
CA LYS A 285 -13.45 15.79 17.89
C LYS A 285 -12.79 15.06 16.71
N ALA A 286 -11.45 14.92 16.72
CA ALA A 286 -10.75 14.13 15.72
C ALA A 286 -11.16 12.65 15.78
N LYS A 287 -11.41 12.09 16.98
CA LYS A 287 -11.93 10.72 17.11
C LYS A 287 -13.30 10.57 16.45
N VAL A 288 -14.21 11.53 16.67
CA VAL A 288 -15.53 11.53 16.03
C VAL A 288 -15.41 11.62 14.51
N LEU A 289 -14.52 12.47 13.99
CA LEU A 289 -14.26 12.57 12.55
C LEU A 289 -13.72 11.25 11.97
N ALA A 290 -12.80 10.59 12.65
CA ALA A 290 -12.28 9.28 12.25
C ALA A 290 -13.40 8.22 12.20
N ASP A 291 -14.13 8.06 13.30
CA ASP A 291 -15.16 7.01 13.45
C ASP A 291 -16.29 7.17 12.42
N THR A 292 -16.71 8.42 12.18
CA THR A 292 -17.76 8.72 11.20
C THR A 292 -17.26 8.61 9.76
N LEU A 293 -15.97 8.87 9.48
CA LEU A 293 -15.38 8.65 8.16
C LEU A 293 -15.23 7.16 7.85
N ASP A 294 -14.84 6.35 8.84
CA ASP A 294 -14.79 4.89 8.71
C ASP A 294 -16.19 4.32 8.42
N ALA A 295 -17.20 4.74 9.19
CA ALA A 295 -18.59 4.33 8.94
C ALA A 295 -19.09 4.74 7.55
N ALA A 296 -18.82 5.99 7.14
CA ALA A 296 -19.17 6.49 5.81
C ALA A 296 -18.47 5.73 4.69
N THR A 297 -17.21 5.34 4.89
CA THR A 297 -16.46 4.50 3.94
C THR A 297 -17.06 3.10 3.85
N GLY A 298 -17.56 2.54 4.96
CA GLY A 298 -18.35 1.31 4.97
C GLY A 298 -19.61 1.40 4.10
N THR A 299 -20.46 2.41 4.35
CA THR A 299 -21.67 2.65 3.54
C THR A 299 -21.34 2.93 2.07
N PHE A 300 -20.24 3.63 1.79
CA PHE A 300 -19.74 3.87 0.44
C PHE A 300 -19.43 2.57 -0.31
N LEU A 301 -18.81 1.60 0.36
CA LEU A 301 -18.49 0.30 -0.21
C LEU A 301 -19.73 -0.58 -0.37
N GLU A 302 -20.62 -0.61 0.63
CA GLU A 302 -21.88 -1.37 0.59
C GLU A 302 -22.80 -0.94 -0.56
N ASN A 303 -22.80 0.36 -0.86
CA ASN A 303 -23.61 0.95 -1.94
C ASN A 303 -22.89 1.03 -3.29
N ASP A 304 -21.70 0.43 -3.42
CA ASP A 304 -20.87 0.38 -4.63
C ASP A 304 -20.66 1.76 -5.27
N LYS A 305 -20.26 2.75 -4.46
CA LYS A 305 -20.07 4.15 -4.91
C LYS A 305 -18.64 4.46 -5.37
N SER A 306 -17.84 3.42 -5.64
CA SER A 306 -16.54 3.57 -6.29
C SER A 306 -16.69 4.10 -7.72
N PRO A 307 -15.66 4.75 -8.30
CA PRO A 307 -15.69 5.20 -9.69
C PRO A 307 -15.98 4.03 -10.63
N GLY A 308 -16.91 4.24 -11.56
CA GLY A 308 -17.13 3.29 -12.65
C GLY A 308 -15.96 3.26 -13.64
N ARG A 309 -16.17 2.53 -14.73
CA ARG A 309 -15.19 2.43 -15.82
C ARG A 309 -15.76 2.84 -17.18
N ALA A 310 -16.94 3.45 -17.20
CA ALA A 310 -17.64 3.82 -18.42
C ALA A 310 -18.31 5.18 -18.27
N LEU A 311 -18.34 5.94 -19.37
CA LEU A 311 -19.07 7.20 -19.43
C LEU A 311 -20.55 7.00 -19.06
N GLY A 312 -21.15 8.01 -18.44
CA GLY A 312 -22.52 7.98 -17.95
C GLY A 312 -22.69 7.38 -16.55
N THR A 313 -21.66 6.76 -15.98
CA THR A 313 -21.62 6.40 -14.55
C THR A 313 -20.94 7.50 -13.74
N ILE A 314 -21.00 7.40 -12.41
CA ILE A 314 -20.14 8.23 -11.56
C ILE A 314 -18.67 7.90 -11.81
N ASP A 315 -17.81 8.93 -11.75
CA ASP A 315 -16.36 8.82 -11.77
C ASP A 315 -15.80 9.25 -10.40
N ASN A 316 -14.49 9.58 -10.31
CA ASN A 316 -13.85 10.05 -9.08
C ASN A 316 -14.57 11.23 -8.41
N ARG A 317 -15.11 12.18 -9.19
CA ARG A 317 -15.81 13.34 -8.61
C ARG A 317 -17.13 12.93 -7.98
N GLY A 318 -17.84 12.00 -8.62
CA GLY A 318 -19.07 11.43 -8.09
C GLY A 318 -18.83 10.60 -6.82
N SER A 319 -17.73 9.85 -6.75
CA SER A 319 -17.38 9.09 -5.55
C SER A 319 -17.07 10.01 -4.36
N HIS A 320 -16.37 11.13 -4.58
CA HIS A 320 -16.12 12.14 -3.55
C HIS A 320 -17.42 12.78 -3.01
N PHE A 321 -18.39 13.06 -3.88
CA PHE A 321 -19.71 13.51 -3.45
C PHE A 321 -20.39 12.50 -2.54
N TYR A 322 -20.42 11.21 -2.92
CA TYR A 322 -21.06 10.18 -2.11
C TYR A 322 -20.38 9.98 -0.76
N LEU A 323 -19.04 10.02 -0.70
CA LEU A 323 -18.34 10.01 0.57
C LEU A 323 -18.74 11.20 1.45
N ALA A 324 -18.77 12.42 0.89
CA ALA A 324 -19.17 13.62 1.63
C ALA A 324 -20.61 13.53 2.15
N LEU A 325 -21.53 12.99 1.35
CA LEU A 325 -22.92 12.74 1.74
C LEU A 325 -22.99 11.78 2.94
N TYR A 326 -22.37 10.60 2.83
CA TYR A 326 -22.41 9.61 3.90
C TYR A 326 -21.69 10.09 5.15
N TRP A 327 -20.56 10.79 5.01
CA TRP A 327 -19.83 11.33 6.15
C TRP A 327 -20.61 12.42 6.88
N ALA A 328 -21.27 13.33 6.15
CA ALA A 328 -22.16 14.31 6.76
C ALA A 328 -23.34 13.65 7.48
N GLN A 329 -23.91 12.57 6.93
CA GLN A 329 -24.98 11.80 7.57
C GLN A 329 -24.52 11.14 8.88
N GLU A 330 -23.35 10.49 8.87
CA GLU A 330 -22.75 9.90 10.09
C GLU A 330 -22.42 10.95 11.14
N LEU A 331 -21.86 12.10 10.73
CA LEU A 331 -21.56 13.23 11.62
C LEU A 331 -22.83 13.82 12.23
N ALA A 332 -23.91 13.94 11.47
CA ALA A 332 -25.21 14.41 11.95
C ALA A 332 -25.92 13.38 12.86
N GLY A 333 -25.69 12.08 12.63
CA GLY A 333 -26.35 10.98 13.33
C GLY A 333 -25.67 10.54 14.63
N GLN A 334 -24.37 10.81 14.80
CA GLN A 334 -23.64 10.42 16.01
C GLN A 334 -24.06 11.23 17.25
N SER A 335 -23.78 10.68 18.44
CA SER A 335 -24.13 11.29 19.73
C SER A 335 -22.94 11.58 20.66
N ALA A 336 -21.72 11.33 20.20
CA ALA A 336 -20.49 11.57 20.94
C ALA A 336 -20.14 13.07 21.04
N ASP A 337 -20.45 13.86 20.01
CA ASP A 337 -20.26 15.32 19.98
C ASP A 337 -21.51 16.02 19.40
N PRO A 338 -22.39 16.56 20.27
CA PRO A 338 -23.62 17.22 19.83
C PRO A 338 -23.40 18.50 19.01
N GLU A 339 -22.24 19.15 19.16
CA GLU A 339 -21.93 20.38 18.40
C GLU A 339 -21.60 20.04 16.95
N LEU A 340 -20.78 19.00 16.73
CA LEU A 340 -20.53 18.46 15.39
C LEU A 340 -21.82 17.94 14.75
N ALA A 341 -22.65 17.22 15.50
CA ALA A 341 -23.95 16.76 14.98
C ALA A 341 -24.83 17.91 14.51
N ALA A 342 -24.96 18.96 15.32
CA ALA A 342 -25.74 20.14 14.98
C ALA A 342 -25.16 20.91 13.78
N ALA A 343 -23.82 21.00 13.67
CA ALA A 343 -23.15 21.67 12.56
C ALA A 343 -23.34 20.94 11.22
N PHE A 344 -23.28 19.60 11.22
CA PHE A 344 -23.37 18.79 10.01
C PHE A 344 -24.81 18.41 9.62
N ALA A 345 -25.79 18.48 10.54
CA ALA A 345 -27.20 18.26 10.23
C ALA A 345 -27.73 19.03 8.99
N PRO A 346 -27.55 20.36 8.87
CA PRO A 346 -28.01 21.09 7.68
C PRO A 346 -27.20 20.76 6.42
N VAL A 347 -25.96 20.31 6.56
CA VAL A 347 -25.12 19.88 5.42
C VAL A 347 -25.63 18.54 4.88
N ALA A 348 -25.85 17.57 5.77
CA ALA A 348 -26.39 16.25 5.42
C ALA A 348 -27.76 16.36 4.75
N GLU A 349 -28.66 17.21 5.27
CA GLU A 349 -29.98 17.45 4.69
C GLU A 349 -29.87 18.02 3.27
N LYS A 350 -29.01 19.03 3.05
CA LYS A 350 -28.83 19.64 1.73
C LYS A 350 -28.21 18.69 0.72
N LEU A 351 -27.15 17.96 1.09
CA LEU A 351 -26.51 16.98 0.21
C LEU A 351 -27.50 15.89 -0.21
N ALA A 352 -28.30 15.37 0.74
CA ALA A 352 -29.31 14.36 0.45
C ALA A 352 -30.44 14.90 -0.44
N ALA A 353 -30.94 16.11 -0.16
CA ALA A 353 -32.02 16.71 -0.94
C ALA A 353 -31.61 17.08 -2.38
N GLN A 354 -30.30 17.31 -2.62
CA GLN A 354 -29.76 17.71 -3.91
C GLN A 354 -28.98 16.59 -4.62
N GLU A 355 -29.06 15.35 -4.14
CA GLU A 355 -28.30 14.21 -4.68
C GLU A 355 -28.46 14.08 -6.21
N GLU A 356 -29.69 13.96 -6.70
CA GLU A 356 -29.96 13.78 -8.14
C GLU A 356 -29.40 14.93 -8.99
N GLN A 357 -29.52 16.16 -8.51
CA GLN A 357 -29.03 17.34 -9.21
C GLN A 357 -27.50 17.36 -9.26
N ILE A 358 -26.83 17.09 -8.13
CA ILE A 358 -25.37 17.06 -8.04
C ILE A 358 -24.82 15.97 -8.96
N VAL A 359 -25.36 14.75 -8.90
CA VAL A 359 -24.92 13.65 -9.76
C VAL A 359 -25.14 13.99 -11.23
N ALA A 360 -26.29 14.59 -11.59
CA ALA A 360 -26.55 15.02 -12.97
C ALA A 360 -25.54 16.07 -13.46
N GLU A 361 -25.19 17.05 -12.62
CA GLU A 361 -24.17 18.06 -12.93
C GLU A 361 -22.78 17.43 -13.13
N LEU A 362 -22.39 16.47 -12.29
CA LEU A 362 -21.11 15.76 -12.37
C LEU A 362 -21.03 14.82 -13.58
N VAL A 363 -22.13 14.17 -13.98
CA VAL A 363 -22.14 13.29 -15.16
C VAL A 363 -22.21 14.08 -16.47
N ALA A 364 -22.86 15.25 -16.49
CA ALA A 364 -23.09 16.04 -17.71
C ALA A 364 -21.82 16.58 -18.40
N VAL A 365 -20.68 16.63 -17.69
CA VAL A 365 -19.41 17.08 -18.26
C VAL A 365 -18.69 16.00 -19.08
N GLN A 366 -18.98 14.72 -18.80
CA GLN A 366 -18.32 13.57 -19.38
C GLN A 366 -18.52 13.46 -20.91
N GLY A 367 -17.60 12.73 -21.56
CA GLY A 367 -17.61 12.45 -23.00
C GLY A 367 -17.10 13.60 -23.87
N LYS A 368 -16.48 14.61 -23.27
CA LYS A 368 -15.94 15.78 -23.97
C LYS A 368 -14.46 15.94 -23.63
N PRO A 369 -13.61 16.33 -24.60
CA PRO A 369 -12.25 16.69 -24.28
C PRO A 369 -12.19 17.91 -23.37
N VAL A 370 -11.24 17.93 -22.43
CA VAL A 370 -10.95 19.07 -21.55
C VAL A 370 -9.51 19.50 -21.65
N ASP A 371 -9.29 20.80 -21.52
CA ASP A 371 -7.96 21.39 -21.45
C ASP A 371 -7.63 21.75 -20.00
N ILE A 372 -6.63 21.07 -19.44
CA ILE A 372 -6.11 21.32 -18.09
C ILE A 372 -4.86 22.22 -18.11
N GLY A 373 -4.43 22.74 -19.25
CA GLY A 373 -3.35 23.71 -19.36
C GLY A 373 -1.92 23.18 -19.18
N GLY A 374 -1.74 21.86 -19.19
CA GLY A 374 -0.43 21.21 -19.03
C GLY A 374 -0.59 19.74 -18.62
N TYR A 375 0.52 19.03 -18.42
CA TYR A 375 0.50 17.65 -17.92
C TYR A 375 1.24 17.52 -16.58
N TYR A 376 2.55 17.75 -16.57
CA TYR A 376 3.35 17.73 -15.32
C TYR A 376 3.13 18.96 -14.44
N HIS A 377 2.72 20.08 -15.05
CA HIS A 377 2.42 21.33 -14.36
C HIS A 377 1.19 21.97 -15.03
N PRO A 378 -0.02 21.42 -14.77
CA PRO A 378 -1.24 21.94 -15.36
C PRO A 378 -1.62 23.30 -14.76
N ASP A 379 -2.51 24.02 -15.46
CA ASP A 379 -3.06 25.28 -14.98
C ASP A 379 -4.06 25.02 -13.85
N VAL A 380 -3.81 25.63 -12.68
CA VAL A 380 -4.60 25.38 -11.45
C VAL A 380 -6.06 25.82 -11.59
N GLU A 381 -6.33 26.93 -12.29
CA GLU A 381 -7.70 27.40 -12.47
C GLU A 381 -8.48 26.46 -13.40
N LYS A 382 -7.85 25.99 -14.48
CA LYS A 382 -8.45 25.01 -15.39
C LYS A 382 -8.73 23.68 -14.69
N VAL A 383 -7.76 23.15 -13.94
CA VAL A 383 -7.95 21.90 -13.18
C VAL A 383 -9.08 22.06 -12.16
N THR A 384 -9.13 23.19 -11.45
CA THR A 384 -10.19 23.46 -10.47
C THR A 384 -11.57 23.45 -11.13
N ALA A 385 -11.72 24.10 -12.28
CA ALA A 385 -12.98 24.12 -13.03
C ALA A 385 -13.41 22.72 -13.52
N VAL A 386 -12.47 21.92 -14.01
CA VAL A 386 -12.72 20.53 -14.46
C VAL A 386 -13.06 19.61 -13.28
N MET A 387 -12.38 19.76 -12.15
CA MET A 387 -12.53 18.87 -11.00
C MET A 387 -13.70 19.23 -10.08
N ARG A 388 -14.20 20.49 -10.14
CA ARG A 388 -15.33 20.96 -9.34
C ARG A 388 -16.48 21.52 -10.19
N PRO A 389 -17.06 20.74 -11.14
CA PRO A 389 -18.02 21.29 -12.09
C PRO A 389 -19.45 21.48 -11.53
N SER A 390 -19.80 20.80 -10.42
CA SER A 390 -21.11 20.97 -9.78
C SER A 390 -21.15 22.23 -8.93
N ALA A 391 -21.81 23.27 -9.45
CA ALA A 391 -22.05 24.51 -8.71
C ALA A 391 -22.91 24.26 -7.46
N THR A 392 -23.83 23.31 -7.53
CA THR A 392 -24.70 22.92 -6.42
C THR A 392 -23.88 22.34 -5.27
N LEU A 393 -23.03 21.34 -5.56
CA LEU A 393 -22.12 20.76 -4.56
C LEU A 393 -21.18 21.81 -3.98
N ASN A 394 -20.53 22.61 -4.84
CA ASN A 394 -19.61 23.66 -4.39
C ASN A 394 -20.28 24.63 -3.41
N SER A 395 -21.52 25.06 -3.70
CA SER A 395 -22.25 25.99 -2.82
C SER A 395 -22.55 25.42 -1.43
N ILE A 396 -22.71 24.10 -1.30
CA ILE A 396 -22.91 23.44 -0.01
C ILE A 396 -21.59 23.37 0.75
N ILE A 397 -20.52 22.93 0.09
CA ILE A 397 -19.20 22.76 0.72
C ILE A 397 -18.58 24.09 1.12
N ASP A 398 -18.69 25.13 0.28
CA ASP A 398 -18.13 26.46 0.55
C ASP A 398 -18.88 27.20 1.68
N ALA A 399 -20.04 26.69 2.13
CA ALA A 399 -20.84 27.26 3.20
C ALA A 399 -20.60 26.62 4.59
N LEU A 400 -19.81 25.56 4.65
CA LEU A 400 -19.31 24.93 5.88
C LEU A 400 -18.10 25.70 6.42
#